data_AF-A0A1Q3MUZ3-F1
#
_entry.id   AF-A0A1Q3MUZ3-F1
#
_cell.length_a   1.000
_cell.length_b   1.000
_cell.length_c   1.000
_cell.angle_alpha   90.00
_cell.angle_beta   90.00
_cell.angle_gamma   90.00
#
_symmetry.space_group_name_H-M   'P 1'
#
loop_
_entity.id
_entity.type
_entity.pdbx_description
1 polymer ?
#
loop_
_entity_poly.entity_id
_entity_poly.type
_entity_poly.pdbx_seq_one_letter_code
_entity_poly.pdbx_strand_id
1 'polypeptide(L)'
;MPSIIQSVRDVLQESIDSTPEQASRFFKTNVGDYAAHDQFMGISVPKLRKIAKKFRSLNLEDLALLLQSVINEERLLALIILNLLNFTHSHLSFGSFNMTNTTN
;
A
#
# COMPACT_ATOMS: atom_id res chain seq x y z
N MET A 1 24.64 -0.79 -7.40
CA MET A 1 23.45 -1.46 -6.82
C MET A 1 22.26 -0.56 -7.04
N PRO A 2 21.14 -1.05 -7.58
CA PRO A 2 19.92 -0.26 -7.65
C PRO A 2 19.53 0.17 -6.23
N SER A 3 19.01 1.39 -6.07
CA SER A 3 18.38 1.78 -4.81
C SER A 3 17.17 0.90 -4.55
N ILE A 4 16.77 0.73 -3.28
CA ILE A 4 15.59 -0.07 -2.94
C ILE A 4 14.33 0.44 -3.64
N ILE A 5 14.23 1.76 -3.86
CA ILE A 5 13.17 2.40 -4.66
C ILE A 5 13.17 1.91 -6.10
N GLN A 6 14.34 1.74 -6.71
CA GLN A 6 14.41 1.20 -8.06
C GLN A 6 13.89 -0.25 -8.10
N SER A 7 14.25 -1.08 -7.12
CA SER A 7 13.70 -2.44 -7.02
C SER A 7 12.19 -2.46 -6.83
N VAL A 8 11.62 -1.50 -6.08
CA VAL A 8 10.16 -1.36 -5.97
C VAL A 8 9.53 -1.04 -7.33
N ARG A 9 10.12 -0.10 -8.07
CA ARG A 9 9.64 0.31 -9.40
C ARG A 9 9.71 -0.81 -10.42
N ASP A 10 10.79 -1.58 -10.41
CA ASP A 10 10.95 -2.73 -11.29
C ASP A 10 9.85 -3.78 -11.03
N VAL A 11 9.58 -4.07 -9.75
CA VAL A 11 8.50 -4.99 -9.37
C VAL A 11 7.12 -4.46 -9.76
N LEU A 12 6.87 -3.15 -9.64
CA LEU A 12 5.62 -2.53 -10.09
C LEU A 12 5.45 -2.67 -11.60
N GLN A 13 6.51 -2.39 -12.38
CA GLN A 13 6.51 -2.51 -13.83
C GLN A 13 6.20 -3.94 -14.31
N GLU A 14 6.77 -4.94 -13.64
CA GLU A 14 6.49 -6.36 -13.92
C GLU A 14 5.08 -6.81 -13.48
N SER A 15 4.41 -6.02 -12.64
CA SER A 15 3.14 -6.41 -12.02
C SER A 15 1.90 -5.86 -12.74
N ILE A 16 2.06 -5.05 -13.79
CA ILE A 16 0.98 -4.47 -14.59
C ILE A 16 0.05 -5.59 -15.09
N ASP A 17 -1.26 -5.44 -14.88
CA ASP A 17 -2.30 -6.39 -15.30
C ASP A 17 -3.47 -5.77 -16.06
N SER A 18 -3.45 -4.46 -16.24
CA SER A 18 -4.48 -3.73 -16.97
C SER A 18 -3.86 -2.55 -17.70
N THR A 19 -4.60 -1.97 -18.63
CA THR A 19 -4.13 -0.75 -19.31
C THR A 19 -4.35 0.47 -18.39
N PRO A 20 -3.50 1.50 -18.47
CA PRO A 20 -3.66 2.74 -17.71
C PRO A 20 -5.07 3.34 -17.82
N GLU A 21 -5.70 3.26 -19.00
CA GLU A 21 -7.04 3.79 -19.26
C GLU A 21 -8.13 3.05 -18.46
N GLN A 22 -7.95 1.74 -18.26
CA GLN A 22 -8.88 0.94 -17.45
C GLN A 22 -8.73 1.27 -15.97
N ALA A 23 -7.50 1.51 -15.51
CA ALA A 23 -7.23 1.90 -14.13
C ALA A 23 -7.70 3.34 -13.83
N SER A 24 -7.56 4.26 -14.78
CA SER A 24 -8.00 5.65 -14.62
C SER A 24 -9.51 5.82 -14.78
N ARG A 25 -10.25 4.85 -15.33
CA ARG A 25 -11.71 4.97 -15.61
C ARG A 25 -12.57 5.28 -14.38
N PHE A 26 -12.10 4.91 -13.19
CA PHE A 26 -12.79 5.20 -11.92
C PHE A 26 -12.41 6.56 -11.34
N PHE A 27 -11.35 7.18 -11.85
CA PHE A 27 -10.86 8.48 -11.41
C PHE A 27 -11.33 9.56 -12.40
N LYS A 28 -11.76 10.70 -11.86
CA LYS A 28 -12.02 11.90 -12.65
C LYS A 28 -10.68 12.53 -13.00
N THR A 29 -10.11 12.16 -14.15
CA THR A 29 -8.77 12.59 -14.59
C THR A 29 -8.81 13.65 -15.70
N ASN A 30 -9.97 14.28 -15.96
CA ASN A 30 -10.03 15.34 -16.98
C ASN A 30 -9.32 16.61 -16.49
N VAL A 31 -8.90 17.45 -17.44
CA VAL A 31 -8.31 18.76 -17.13
C VAL A 31 -9.28 19.57 -16.24
N GLY A 32 -8.84 19.91 -15.03
CA GLY A 32 -9.65 20.61 -14.02
C GLY A 32 -10.26 19.72 -12.94
N ASP A 33 -10.17 18.39 -13.07
CA ASP A 33 -10.58 17.45 -12.03
C ASP A 33 -9.45 17.22 -11.00
N TYR A 34 -9.84 16.75 -9.80
CA TYR A 34 -8.94 16.50 -8.67
C TYR A 34 -7.78 15.53 -8.98
N ALA A 35 -7.89 14.70 -10.03
CA ALA A 35 -6.85 13.76 -10.45
C ALA A 35 -6.24 14.09 -11.83
N ALA A 36 -6.33 15.33 -12.30
CA ALA A 36 -5.82 15.74 -13.62
C ALA A 36 -4.31 15.52 -13.82
N HIS A 37 -3.54 15.32 -12.74
CA HIS A 37 -2.09 15.08 -12.77
C HIS A 37 -1.70 13.66 -12.36
N ASP A 38 -2.67 12.78 -12.10
CA ASP A 38 -2.39 11.40 -11.70
C ASP A 38 -2.11 10.53 -12.92
N GLN A 39 -1.00 9.80 -12.85
CA GLN A 39 -0.65 8.75 -13.81
C GLN A 39 -0.97 7.39 -13.20
N PHE A 40 -1.38 6.44 -14.06
CA PHE A 40 -1.74 5.09 -13.64
C PHE A 40 -0.88 4.07 -14.37
N MET A 41 -0.33 3.12 -13.64
CA MET A 41 0.42 1.99 -14.20
C MET A 41 -0.50 0.85 -14.65
N GLY A 42 -1.71 0.73 -14.10
CA GLY A 42 -2.61 -0.37 -14.40
C GLY A 42 -2.34 -1.61 -13.55
N ILE A 43 -2.10 -1.44 -12.25
CA ILE A 43 -1.89 -2.55 -11.31
C ILE A 43 -3.08 -2.66 -10.36
N SER A 44 -3.72 -3.83 -10.33
CA SER A 44 -4.83 -4.09 -9.42
C SER A 44 -4.47 -3.97 -7.93
N VAL A 45 -5.40 -3.47 -7.12
CA VAL A 45 -5.22 -3.32 -5.65
C VAL A 45 -4.84 -4.64 -4.96
N PRO A 46 -5.41 -5.81 -5.30
CA PRO A 46 -4.97 -7.09 -4.71
C PRO A 46 -3.48 -7.40 -4.98
N LYS A 47 -2.94 -7.05 -6.15
CA LYS A 47 -1.51 -7.19 -6.44
C LYS A 47 -0.68 -6.20 -5.62
N LEU A 48 -1.08 -4.93 -5.54
CA LEU A 48 -0.40 -3.94 -4.71
C LEU A 48 -0.30 -4.36 -3.23
N ARG A 49 -1.37 -4.97 -2.67
CA ARG A 49 -1.32 -5.52 -1.31
C ARG A 49 -0.32 -6.67 -1.15
N LYS A 50 -0.12 -7.50 -2.18
CA LYS A 50 0.91 -8.56 -2.17
C LYS A 50 2.31 -7.96 -2.23
N ILE A 51 2.52 -6.94 -3.06
CA ILE A 51 3.80 -6.23 -3.18
C ILE A 51 4.14 -5.50 -1.87
N ALA A 52 3.18 -4.80 -1.27
CA ALA A 52 3.36 -4.08 0.00
C ALA A 52 3.91 -4.99 1.12
N LYS A 53 3.43 -6.24 1.20
CA LYS A 53 3.93 -7.21 2.18
C LYS A 53 5.41 -7.56 1.98
N LYS A 54 5.91 -7.56 0.74
CA LYS A 54 7.33 -7.83 0.41
C LYS A 54 8.24 -6.67 0.83
N PHE A 55 7.73 -5.44 0.76
CA PHE A 55 8.47 -4.20 1.05
C PHE A 55 8.08 -3.56 2.39
N ARG A 56 7.58 -4.35 3.34
CA ARG A 56 7.13 -3.85 4.66
C ARG A 56 8.24 -3.16 5.46
N SER A 57 9.50 -3.47 5.18
CA SER A 57 10.67 -2.94 5.86
C SER A 57 11.21 -1.62 5.27
N LEU A 58 10.51 -1.00 4.30
CA LEU A 58 10.89 0.33 3.82
C LEU A 58 10.85 1.33 4.98
N ASN A 59 11.86 2.19 5.04
CA ASN A 59 11.91 3.29 6.01
C ASN A 59 10.97 4.43 5.58
N LEU A 60 10.78 5.42 6.45
CA LEU A 60 9.90 6.56 6.19
C LEU A 60 10.41 7.47 5.05
N GLU A 61 11.71 7.56 4.83
CA GLU A 61 12.29 8.38 3.75
C GLU A 61 11.96 7.78 2.38
N ASP A 62 12.14 6.47 2.21
CA ASP A 62 11.76 5.73 1.01
C ASP A 62 10.25 5.80 0.74
N LEU A 63 9.44 5.67 1.80
CA LEU A 63 7.98 5.81 1.68
C LEU A 63 7.57 7.23 1.28
N ALA A 64 8.27 8.26 1.79
CA ALA A 64 8.03 9.64 1.39
C ALA A 64 8.34 9.87 -0.09
N LEU A 65 9.38 9.24 -0.64
CA LEU A 65 9.68 9.30 -2.08
C LEU A 65 8.55 8.70 -2.92
N LEU A 66 8.00 7.56 -2.52
CA LEU A 66 6.87 6.94 -3.21
C LEU A 66 5.58 7.77 -3.10
N LEU A 67 5.36 8.43 -1.96
CA LEU A 67 4.20 9.30 -1.74
C LEU A 67 4.24 10.59 -2.58
N GLN A 68 5.42 11.06 -2.95
CA GLN A 68 5.60 12.24 -3.82
C GLN A 68 5.47 11.91 -5.31
N SER A 69 5.25 10.64 -5.67
CA SER A 69 5.14 10.21 -7.05
C SER A 69 3.87 10.73 -7.73
N VAL A 70 3.99 11.06 -9.01
CA VAL A 70 2.84 11.32 -9.89
C VAL A 70 2.05 10.05 -10.21
N ILE A 71 2.65 8.88 -9.98
CA ILE A 71 2.02 7.57 -10.24
C ILE A 71 1.16 7.15 -9.04
N ASN A 72 -0.11 6.90 -9.30
CA ASN A 72 -1.09 6.55 -8.28
C ASN A 72 -0.73 5.25 -7.54
N GLU A 73 -0.29 4.22 -8.25
CA GLU A 73 0.07 2.94 -7.67
C GLU A 73 1.31 2.99 -6.77
N GLU A 74 2.29 3.88 -7.05
CA GLU A 74 3.42 4.12 -6.15
C GLU A 74 2.94 4.73 -4.82
N ARG A 75 2.08 5.75 -4.88
CA ARG A 75 1.52 6.39 -3.68
C ARG A 75 0.65 5.43 -2.89
N LEU A 76 -0.23 4.69 -3.57
CA LEU A 76 -1.11 3.71 -2.94
C LEU A 76 -0.30 2.59 -2.29
N LEU A 77 0.78 2.12 -2.93
CA LEU A 77 1.69 1.13 -2.33
C LEU A 77 2.27 1.66 -1.02
N ALA A 78 2.78 2.90 -0.99
CA ALA A 78 3.35 3.51 0.20
C ALA A 78 2.33 3.63 1.34
N LEU A 79 1.10 4.05 1.04
CA LEU A 79 0.01 4.13 2.03
C LEU A 79 -0.36 2.76 2.61
N ILE A 80 -0.38 1.70 1.78
CA ILE A 80 -0.62 0.34 2.25
C ILE A 80 0.52 -0.10 3.19
N ILE A 81 1.78 0.18 2.84
CA ILE A 81 2.93 -0.18 3.69
C ILE A 81 2.86 0.55 5.03
N LEU A 82 2.60 1.87 5.04
CA LEU A 82 2.41 2.65 6.27
C LEU A 82 1.29 2.06 7.15
N ASN A 83 0.18 1.68 6.54
CA ASN A 83 -0.93 1.05 7.24
C ASN A 83 -0.51 -0.29 7.87
N LEU A 84 0.29 -1.12 7.18
CA LEU A 84 0.81 -2.37 7.74
C LEU A 84 1.77 -2.14 8.92
N LEU A 85 2.55 -1.05 8.93
CA LEU A 85 3.44 -0.73 10.04
C LEU A 85 2.65 -0.42 11.32
N ASN A 86 1.54 0.30 11.21
CA ASN A 86 0.70 0.72 12.35
C ASN A 86 -0.03 -0.44 13.07
N PHE A 87 -0.18 -1.61 12.43
CA PHE A 87 -0.86 -2.77 13.03
C PHE A 87 0.06 -3.71 13.82
N THR A 88 1.32 -3.33 14.08
CA THR A 88 2.26 -4.15 14.86
C THR A 88 2.08 -4.05 16.39
N HIS A 89 1.18 -3.19 16.88
CA HIS A 89 1.02 -2.93 18.33
C HIS A 89 -0.33 -3.31 18.97
N SER A 90 -1.19 -4.11 18.33
CA SER A 90 -2.37 -4.65 19.02
C SER A 90 -2.13 -6.08 19.54
N HIS A 91 -1.26 -6.23 20.52
CA HIS A 91 -1.39 -7.32 21.50
C HIS A 91 -2.58 -6.97 22.40
N LEU A 92 -3.80 -7.22 21.92
CA LEU A 92 -4.95 -7.32 22.82
C LEU A 92 -4.77 -8.62 23.60
N SER A 93 -4.23 -8.50 24.82
CA SER A 93 -4.40 -9.53 25.84
C SER A 93 -5.91 -9.64 26.09
N PHE A 94 -6.56 -10.62 25.47
CA PHE A 94 -7.88 -11.05 25.90
C PHE A 94 -7.69 -11.63 27.30
N GLY A 95 -8.22 -10.89 28.28
CA GLY A 95 -8.13 -11.24 29.69
C GLY A 95 -8.51 -12.69 29.95
N SER A 96 -7.68 -13.37 30.73
CA SER A 96 -7.96 -14.69 31.28
C SER A 96 -9.27 -14.64 32.07
N PHE A 97 -10.35 -15.16 31.49
CA PHE A 97 -11.60 -15.40 32.19
C PHE A 97 -11.46 -16.72 32.98
N ASN A 98 -10.97 -16.64 34.21
CA ASN A 98 -11.05 -17.74 35.17
C ASN A 98 -12.41 -17.70 35.86
N MET A 99 -13.33 -18.57 35.45
CA MET A 99 -14.47 -18.95 36.29
C MET A 99 -14.08 -20.16 37.13
N THR A 100 -13.54 -19.91 38.32
CA THR A 100 -13.65 -20.86 39.43
C THR A 100 -14.94 -20.52 40.17
N ASN A 101 -16.06 -21.12 39.77
CA ASN A 101 -17.26 -21.12 40.60
C ASN A 101 -17.02 -22.04 41.80
N THR A 102 -16.65 -21.42 42.92
CA THR A 102 -16.85 -21.96 44.26
C THR A 102 -18.23 -21.54 44.73
N THR A 103 -19.09 -22.49 45.08
CA THR A 103 -19.91 -22.47 46.32
C THR A 103 -20.67 -23.79 46.46
N ASN A 104 -20.39 -24.45 47.59
CA ASN A 104 -21.22 -25.33 48.44
C ASN A 104 -22.37 -26.13 47.85
#